data_AF-A0A6A6UZY7-F1
#
_entry.id   AF-A0A6A6UZY7-F1
#
_cell.length_a   1.000
_cell.length_b   1.000
_cell.length_c   1.000
_cell.angle_alpha   90.00
_cell.angle_beta   90.00
_cell.angle_gamma   90.00
#
_symmetry.space_group_name_H-M   'P 1'
#
loop_
_entity.id
_entity.type
_entity.pdbx_description
1 polymer ?
#
loop_
_entity_poly.entity_id
_entity_poly.type
_entity_poly.pdbx_seq_one_letter_code
_entity_poly.pdbx_strand_id
1 'polypeptide(L)'
;FVVLSGLVFSLDKQQKSPWGEKVQAAVLFSPTVFGIMYAAIMGKALRRLGLFKAERGVKLRTLERLIGSQSVYSAVERQIGLRNLDFLGIFLILLWLLSPLGGQASLRIMSTEPRIVDLNETARYFPVEGYLTSILFAMNTLITSWNTYAPLYMTSLHLSRSHLYSPLDLWGGIKIPDIETSSEVEDGWIKFRPEHNTTYVSHLGVPVVGVPERGNSTFNMVSHYWTVACGEFRPGYNVSWSEEENEQIPGREELPSRLTFKMEVPNENETFVDVNEKPTRFTYTSLRGDVYDDVAPNVIRSNCSIGLAYVESRVDCIGRNCRVGAMRPFDMKGRRPFPTIFVRNILGVMPGTDTGLTQLMRPVLDSSTMTEKWIANPTTTFELTDDENYVNLASMPTAVFSKRLQMAINTFWDSTVANQYRMTNLAVSNYTICPANSCPRGLSFNSTALSGTKFEGEQYVCNRLYTIITIIVSWVIFVSAVISLVLAACLTTAPDILGFVSTCLRDSPYVEAQTTSHVDGLDTARTHGDVCVMIGDVRSDSVIGHAAFATMGAGVKRLEKDKLYD
;
A
#
# COMPACT_ATOMS: atom_id res chain seq x y z
N PHE A 1 -12.90 -12.26 -32.06
CA PHE A 1 -12.11 -12.88 -30.98
C PHE A 1 -10.61 -12.78 -31.21
N VAL A 2 -10.06 -13.24 -32.34
CA VAL A 2 -8.61 -13.07 -32.65
C VAL A 2 -8.15 -11.61 -32.57
N VAL A 3 -8.94 -10.68 -33.15
CA VAL A 3 -8.66 -9.23 -33.04
C VAL A 3 -8.64 -8.77 -31.58
N LEU A 4 -9.64 -9.18 -30.79
CA LEU A 4 -9.71 -8.85 -29.35
C LEU A 4 -8.47 -9.36 -28.60
N SER A 5 -8.05 -10.60 -28.86
CA SER A 5 -6.81 -11.16 -28.31
C SER A 5 -5.57 -10.36 -28.71
N GLY A 6 -5.49 -9.90 -29.97
CA GLY A 6 -4.41 -9.02 -30.43
C GLY A 6 -4.39 -7.65 -29.73
N LEU A 7 -5.56 -7.05 -29.51
CA LEU A 7 -5.66 -5.78 -28.78
C LEU A 7 -5.25 -5.94 -27.31
N VAL A 8 -5.71 -7.00 -26.63
CA VAL A 8 -5.28 -7.29 -25.24
C VAL A 8 -3.78 -7.56 -25.16
N PHE A 9 -3.21 -8.27 -26.14
CA PHE A 9 -1.76 -8.49 -26.19
C PHE A 9 -0.98 -7.19 -26.37
N SER A 10 -1.48 -6.24 -27.16
CA SER A 10 -0.84 -4.93 -27.32
C SER A 10 -0.88 -4.07 -26.04
N LEU A 11 -1.82 -4.34 -25.14
CA LEU A 11 -1.97 -3.70 -23.84
C LEU A 11 -1.12 -4.35 -22.74
N ASP A 12 -0.46 -5.48 -22.99
CA ASP A 12 0.32 -6.18 -21.96
C ASP A 12 1.40 -5.28 -21.36
N LYS A 13 1.40 -5.16 -20.03
CA LYS A 13 2.28 -4.30 -19.23
C LYS A 13 2.14 -2.79 -19.51
N GLN A 14 1.09 -2.36 -20.19
CA GLN A 14 0.79 -0.94 -20.32
C GLN A 14 0.01 -0.42 -19.11
N GLN A 15 0.18 0.86 -18.80
CA GLN A 15 -0.60 1.53 -17.76
C GLN A 15 -2.09 1.55 -18.12
N LYS A 16 -2.93 1.58 -17.08
CA LYS A 16 -4.37 1.75 -17.23
C LYS A 16 -4.68 3.00 -18.06
N SER A 17 -5.46 2.83 -19.12
CA SER A 17 -5.77 3.91 -20.07
C SER A 17 -7.25 3.89 -20.46
N PRO A 18 -7.85 5.03 -20.85
CA PRO A 18 -9.25 5.07 -21.27
C PRO A 18 -9.57 4.13 -22.46
N TRP A 19 -8.57 3.88 -23.31
CA TRP A 19 -8.70 2.91 -24.40
C TRP A 19 -8.68 1.46 -23.88
N GLY A 20 -7.77 1.14 -22.95
CA GLY A 20 -7.71 -0.17 -22.32
C GLY A 20 -8.97 -0.53 -21.56
N GLU A 21 -9.64 0.43 -20.93
CA GLU A 21 -10.93 0.22 -20.26
C GLU A 21 -12.03 -0.20 -21.25
N LYS A 22 -12.05 0.37 -22.46
CA LYS A 22 -12.99 -0.06 -23.52
C LYS A 22 -12.70 -1.48 -23.99
N VAL A 23 -11.42 -1.86 -24.10
CA VAL A 23 -11.01 -3.23 -24.46
C VAL A 23 -11.41 -4.20 -23.34
N GLN A 24 -11.20 -3.83 -22.08
CA GLN A 24 -11.61 -4.61 -20.92
C GLN A 24 -13.14 -4.81 -20.88
N ALA A 25 -13.91 -3.76 -21.17
CA ALA A 25 -15.36 -3.87 -21.33
C ALA A 25 -15.76 -4.84 -22.44
N ALA A 26 -15.07 -4.81 -23.59
CA ALA A 26 -15.32 -5.77 -24.68
C ALA A 26 -14.99 -7.22 -24.29
N VAL A 27 -13.96 -7.43 -23.45
CA VAL A 27 -13.62 -8.75 -22.88
C VAL A 27 -14.72 -9.26 -21.95
N LEU A 28 -15.39 -8.40 -21.18
CA LEU A 28 -16.51 -8.80 -20.32
C LEU A 28 -17.72 -9.34 -21.11
N PHE A 29 -17.97 -8.80 -22.30
CA PHE A 29 -19.04 -9.28 -23.19
C PHE A 29 -18.64 -10.48 -24.04
N SER A 30 -17.37 -10.91 -24.02
CA SER A 30 -16.89 -11.94 -24.93
C SER A 30 -17.55 -13.32 -24.73
N PRO A 31 -17.86 -13.81 -23.51
CA PRO A 31 -18.45 -15.15 -23.34
C PRO A 31 -19.85 -15.30 -23.96
N THR A 32 -20.67 -14.24 -23.89
CA THR A 32 -22.04 -14.27 -24.40
C THR A 32 -22.06 -14.31 -25.92
N VAL A 33 -21.32 -13.39 -26.55
CA VAL A 33 -21.18 -13.34 -28.02
C VAL A 33 -20.52 -14.60 -28.54
N PHE A 34 -19.51 -15.12 -27.84
CA PHE A 34 -18.78 -16.32 -28.26
C PHE A 34 -19.68 -17.55 -28.29
N GLY A 35 -20.41 -17.81 -27.20
CA GLY A 35 -21.30 -18.97 -27.12
C GLY A 35 -22.39 -18.97 -28.19
N ILE A 36 -22.99 -17.81 -28.45
CA ILE A 36 -24.03 -17.65 -29.48
C ILE A 36 -23.45 -17.89 -30.88
N MET A 37 -22.33 -17.25 -31.21
CA MET A 37 -21.68 -17.44 -32.52
C MET A 37 -21.22 -18.88 -32.72
N TYR A 38 -20.65 -19.50 -31.69
CA TYR A 38 -20.19 -20.89 -31.73
C TYR A 38 -21.34 -21.83 -32.07
N ALA A 39 -22.45 -21.75 -31.33
CA ALA A 39 -23.61 -22.61 -31.53
C ALA A 39 -24.21 -22.44 -32.93
N ALA A 40 -24.36 -21.20 -33.39
CA ALA A 40 -24.93 -20.89 -34.70
C ALA A 40 -24.07 -21.41 -35.87
N ILE A 41 -22.75 -21.23 -35.79
CA ILE A 41 -21.82 -21.64 -36.86
C ILE A 41 -21.60 -23.14 -36.84
N MET A 42 -21.30 -23.72 -35.66
CA MET A 42 -21.00 -25.14 -35.54
C MET A 42 -22.22 -26.01 -35.84
N GLY A 43 -23.41 -25.61 -35.35
CA GLY A 43 -24.66 -26.30 -35.65
C GLY A 43 -24.95 -26.35 -37.15
N LYS A 44 -24.79 -25.22 -37.86
CA LYS A 44 -24.92 -25.17 -39.32
C LYS A 44 -23.87 -26.03 -40.03
N ALA A 45 -22.61 -25.97 -39.59
CA ALA A 45 -21.53 -26.75 -40.18
C ALA A 45 -21.79 -28.26 -40.08
N LEU A 46 -22.20 -28.75 -38.90
CA LEU A 46 -22.55 -30.16 -38.68
C LEU A 46 -23.77 -30.59 -39.50
N ARG A 47 -24.79 -29.74 -39.59
CA ARG A 47 -25.99 -29.99 -40.43
C ARG A 47 -25.63 -30.09 -41.91
N ARG A 48 -24.80 -29.17 -42.43
CA ARG A 48 -24.33 -29.20 -43.82
C ARG A 48 -23.43 -30.40 -44.10
N LEU A 49 -22.59 -30.78 -43.15
CA LEU A 49 -21.79 -32.00 -43.23
C LEU A 49 -22.68 -33.27 -43.25
N GLY A 50 -23.75 -33.28 -42.45
CA GLY A 50 -24.76 -34.33 -42.45
C GLY A 50 -25.44 -34.47 -43.82
N LEU A 51 -25.92 -33.36 -44.40
CA LEU A 51 -26.52 -33.34 -45.74
C LEU A 51 -25.55 -33.82 -46.82
N PHE A 52 -24.31 -33.33 -46.82
CA PHE A 52 -23.27 -33.76 -47.75
C PHE A 52 -23.01 -35.27 -47.70
N LYS A 53 -23.04 -35.85 -46.50
CA LYS A 53 -22.92 -37.31 -46.32
C LYS A 53 -24.20 -38.04 -46.74
N ALA A 54 -25.37 -37.48 -46.45
CA ALA A 54 -26.66 -38.04 -46.85
C ALA A 54 -26.80 -38.15 -48.38
N GLU A 55 -26.30 -37.21 -49.16
CA GLU A 55 -26.30 -37.30 -50.63
C GLU A 55 -25.44 -38.44 -51.21
N ARG A 56 -24.41 -38.89 -50.47
CA ARG A 56 -23.47 -39.94 -50.89
C ARG A 56 -23.80 -41.29 -50.28
N GLY A 57 -24.83 -41.33 -49.45
CA GLY A 57 -25.20 -42.46 -48.65
C GLY A 57 -24.35 -42.60 -47.38
N VAL A 58 -25.04 -42.75 -46.25
CA VAL A 58 -24.43 -42.78 -44.92
C VAL A 58 -25.22 -43.70 -44.02
N LYS A 59 -24.57 -44.31 -43.03
CA LYS A 59 -25.28 -45.05 -41.98
C LYS A 59 -26.18 -44.10 -41.19
N LEU A 60 -27.42 -44.53 -40.93
CA LEU A 60 -28.42 -43.75 -40.19
C LEU A 60 -27.85 -43.22 -38.86
N ARG A 61 -27.13 -44.06 -38.10
CA ARG A 61 -26.51 -43.69 -36.82
C ARG A 61 -25.54 -42.51 -36.95
N THR A 62 -24.77 -42.45 -38.03
CA THR A 62 -23.81 -41.35 -38.25
C THR A 62 -24.53 -40.06 -38.65
N LEU A 63 -25.58 -40.18 -39.47
CA LEU A 63 -26.39 -39.04 -39.88
C LEU A 63 -27.13 -38.41 -38.69
N GLU A 64 -27.74 -39.25 -37.86
CA GLU A 64 -28.45 -38.84 -36.65
C GLU A 64 -27.53 -38.12 -35.65
N ARG A 65 -26.28 -38.59 -35.50
CA ARG A 65 -25.29 -37.92 -34.63
C ARG A 65 -24.91 -36.53 -35.16
N LEU A 66 -24.68 -36.40 -36.46
CA LEU A 66 -24.27 -35.12 -37.05
C LEU A 66 -25.39 -34.09 -37.01
N ILE A 67 -26.63 -34.50 -37.32
CA ILE A 67 -27.77 -33.58 -37.40
C ILE A 67 -28.36 -33.30 -36.02
N GLY A 68 -28.35 -34.28 -35.12
CA GLY A 68 -28.88 -34.17 -33.76
C GLY A 68 -27.96 -33.47 -32.76
N SER A 69 -26.66 -33.29 -33.05
CA SER A 69 -25.69 -32.65 -32.15
C SER A 69 -25.54 -31.14 -32.43
N GLN A 70 -26.60 -30.37 -32.19
CA GLN A 70 -26.64 -28.91 -32.46
C GLN A 70 -26.37 -28.04 -31.22
N SER A 71 -26.12 -28.65 -30.08
CA SER A 71 -25.79 -27.99 -28.82
C SER A 71 -24.97 -28.92 -27.94
N VAL A 72 -24.36 -28.39 -26.87
CA VAL A 72 -23.61 -29.21 -25.89
C VAL A 72 -24.50 -30.29 -25.30
N TYR A 73 -25.71 -29.92 -24.87
CA TYR A 73 -26.67 -30.86 -24.29
C TYR A 73 -27.07 -31.94 -25.29
N SER A 74 -27.48 -31.55 -26.51
CA SER A 74 -27.92 -32.52 -27.51
C SER A 74 -26.79 -33.43 -27.98
N ALA A 75 -25.55 -32.95 -28.07
CA ALA A 75 -24.39 -33.78 -28.39
C ALA A 75 -24.15 -34.88 -27.34
N VAL A 76 -24.31 -34.55 -26.06
CA VAL A 76 -24.18 -35.52 -24.96
C VAL A 76 -25.38 -36.48 -24.93
N GLU A 77 -26.60 -35.95 -25.04
CA GLU A 77 -27.85 -36.71 -25.04
C GLU A 77 -27.87 -37.76 -26.16
N ARG A 78 -27.53 -37.37 -27.40
CA ARG A 78 -27.48 -38.27 -28.56
C ARG A 78 -26.46 -39.38 -28.36
N GLN A 79 -25.35 -39.07 -27.69
CA GLN A 79 -24.29 -40.03 -27.46
C GLN A 79 -24.65 -41.06 -26.37
N ILE A 80 -25.37 -40.63 -25.33
CA ILE A 80 -25.91 -41.50 -24.27
C ILE A 80 -27.05 -42.36 -24.81
N GLY A 81 -28.03 -41.77 -25.49
CA GLY A 81 -29.23 -42.49 -25.89
C GLY A 81 -29.03 -43.49 -27.04
N LEU A 82 -28.06 -43.25 -27.94
CA LEU A 82 -27.65 -44.27 -28.92
C LEU A 82 -26.86 -45.44 -28.29
N ARG A 83 -26.46 -45.34 -27.01
CA ARG A 83 -25.69 -46.35 -26.23
C ARG A 83 -24.49 -46.96 -26.95
N ASN A 84 -23.80 -46.18 -27.78
CA ASN A 84 -22.66 -46.65 -28.54
C ASN A 84 -21.61 -45.54 -28.68
N LEU A 85 -20.61 -45.51 -27.80
CA LEU A 85 -19.51 -44.53 -27.78
C LEU A 85 -18.45 -44.88 -28.82
N ASP A 86 -18.56 -44.24 -29.98
CA ASP A 86 -17.58 -44.35 -31.07
C ASP A 86 -16.69 -43.09 -31.11
N PHE A 87 -15.58 -43.14 -31.83
CA PHE A 87 -14.63 -42.03 -31.98
C PHE A 87 -15.30 -40.73 -32.44
N LEU A 88 -16.25 -40.83 -33.38
CA LEU A 88 -17.03 -39.68 -33.86
C LEU A 88 -17.88 -39.04 -32.74
N GLY A 89 -18.40 -39.86 -31.83
CA GLY A 89 -19.18 -39.40 -30.68
C GLY A 89 -18.35 -38.61 -29.68
N ILE A 90 -17.19 -39.16 -29.30
CA ILE A 90 -16.22 -38.50 -28.42
C ILE A 90 -15.74 -37.19 -29.06
N PHE A 91 -15.44 -37.22 -30.36
CA PHE A 91 -15.05 -36.03 -31.11
C PHE A 91 -16.12 -34.94 -31.07
N LEU A 92 -17.40 -35.27 -31.26
CA LEU A 92 -18.49 -34.29 -31.19
C LEU A 92 -18.65 -33.69 -29.78
N ILE A 93 -18.49 -34.49 -28.73
CA ILE A 93 -18.52 -33.98 -27.35
C ILE A 93 -17.37 -33.00 -27.13
N LEU A 94 -16.14 -33.39 -27.49
CA LEU A 94 -14.96 -32.52 -27.35
C LEU A 94 -15.13 -31.23 -28.17
N LEU A 95 -15.66 -31.33 -29.39
CA LEU A 95 -15.98 -30.20 -30.24
C LEU A 95 -16.96 -29.26 -29.53
N TRP A 96 -18.02 -29.77 -28.91
CA TRP A 96 -18.99 -28.93 -28.20
C TRP A 96 -18.46 -28.34 -26.89
N LEU A 97 -17.53 -29.01 -26.21
CA LEU A 97 -16.84 -28.48 -25.03
C LEU A 97 -15.91 -27.29 -25.33
N LEU A 98 -15.51 -27.10 -26.60
CA LEU A 98 -14.77 -25.90 -27.00
C LEU A 98 -15.60 -24.61 -26.84
N SER A 99 -16.93 -24.70 -26.85
CA SER A 99 -17.81 -23.53 -26.64
C SER A 99 -17.64 -22.91 -25.24
N PRO A 100 -17.89 -23.64 -24.12
CA PRO A 100 -17.67 -23.09 -22.79
C PRO A 100 -16.19 -22.77 -22.53
N LEU A 101 -15.25 -23.57 -23.08
CA LEU A 101 -13.82 -23.33 -22.92
C LEU A 101 -13.37 -22.02 -23.56
N GLY A 102 -13.74 -21.76 -24.82
CA GLY A 102 -13.38 -20.54 -25.53
C GLY A 102 -14.05 -19.30 -24.94
N GLY A 103 -15.32 -19.42 -24.51
CA GLY A 103 -16.03 -18.35 -23.81
C GLY A 103 -15.34 -17.97 -22.51
N GLN A 104 -15.05 -18.93 -21.63
CA GLN A 104 -14.37 -18.66 -20.36
C GLN A 104 -12.92 -18.20 -20.54
N ALA A 105 -12.18 -18.79 -21.48
CA ALA A 105 -10.84 -18.34 -21.81
C ALA A 105 -10.85 -16.88 -22.25
N SER A 106 -11.82 -16.47 -23.10
CA SER A 106 -11.87 -15.11 -23.63
C SER A 106 -12.05 -14.03 -22.56
N LEU A 107 -12.79 -14.33 -21.48
CA LEU A 107 -12.97 -13.41 -20.34
C LEU A 107 -11.71 -13.27 -19.49
N ARG A 108 -10.87 -14.31 -19.43
CA ARG A 108 -9.67 -14.37 -18.59
C ARG A 108 -8.39 -13.93 -19.30
N ILE A 109 -8.49 -13.43 -20.53
CA ILE A 109 -7.33 -12.95 -21.29
C ILE A 109 -6.73 -11.70 -20.63
N MET A 110 -7.54 -10.84 -20.02
CA MET A 110 -7.12 -9.54 -19.50
C MET A 110 -7.40 -9.42 -18.00
N SER A 111 -6.40 -8.94 -17.26
CA SER A 111 -6.51 -8.61 -15.84
C SER A 111 -5.73 -7.32 -15.53
N THR A 112 -5.93 -6.77 -14.34
CA THR A 112 -5.22 -5.58 -13.86
C THR A 112 -4.41 -5.93 -12.63
N GLU A 113 -3.14 -5.51 -12.63
CA GLU A 113 -2.22 -5.72 -11.50
C GLU A 113 -1.60 -4.40 -11.05
N PRO A 114 -1.21 -4.27 -9.78
CA PRO A 114 -0.54 -3.09 -9.28
C PRO A 114 0.82 -2.91 -9.96
N ARG A 115 1.10 -1.71 -10.48
CA ARG A 115 2.40 -1.38 -11.07
C ARG A 115 3.34 -0.85 -10.00
N ILE A 116 4.44 -1.57 -9.79
CA ILE A 116 5.49 -1.22 -8.83
C ILE A 116 6.73 -0.79 -9.63
N VAL A 117 7.25 0.40 -9.34
CA VAL A 117 8.42 0.98 -10.04
C VAL A 117 9.46 1.43 -9.03
N ASP A 118 10.74 1.33 -9.40
CA ASP A 118 11.86 1.79 -8.57
C ASP A 118 11.80 3.32 -8.33
N LEU A 119 12.18 3.72 -7.12
CA LEU A 119 12.23 5.11 -6.70
C LEU A 119 13.54 5.77 -7.15
N ASN A 120 13.42 6.80 -8.01
CA ASN A 120 14.51 7.71 -8.40
C ASN A 120 14.26 9.14 -7.86
N GLU A 121 13.62 9.26 -6.70
CA GLU A 121 13.24 10.54 -6.08
C GLU A 121 14.17 10.88 -4.91
N THR A 122 14.14 12.14 -4.47
CA THR A 122 14.96 12.63 -3.35
C THR A 122 14.09 13.05 -2.19
N ALA A 123 14.35 12.51 -1.01
CA ALA A 123 13.82 13.04 0.24
C ALA A 123 14.70 14.20 0.73
N ARG A 124 14.10 15.17 1.40
CA ARG A 124 14.84 16.24 2.06
C ARG A 124 14.47 16.29 3.54
N TYR A 125 15.46 16.51 4.39
CA TYR A 125 15.28 16.53 5.84
C TYR A 125 15.94 17.77 6.45
N PHE A 126 15.45 18.17 7.62
CA PHE A 126 15.97 19.33 8.32
C PHE A 126 17.44 19.11 8.71
N PRO A 127 18.38 20.01 8.34
CA PRO A 127 19.81 19.81 8.53
C PRO A 127 20.20 20.08 9.98
N VAL A 128 21.28 19.44 10.43
CA VAL A 128 21.85 19.65 11.77
C VAL A 128 22.19 21.13 11.99
N GLU A 129 22.77 21.81 10.99
CA GLU A 129 23.11 23.25 11.05
C GLU A 129 21.90 24.18 11.17
N GLY A 130 20.68 23.64 11.09
CA GLY A 130 19.46 24.37 11.40
C GLY A 130 19.44 25.00 12.78
N TYR A 131 20.30 24.55 13.71
CA TYR A 131 20.50 25.19 15.00
C TYR A 131 20.85 26.69 14.91
N LEU A 132 21.45 27.14 13.79
CA LEU A 132 21.74 28.57 13.56
C LEU A 132 20.48 29.44 13.47
N THR A 133 19.32 28.82 13.23
CA THR A 133 18.01 29.49 13.23
C THR A 133 17.25 29.32 14.54
N SER A 134 17.87 28.70 15.55
CA SER A 134 17.25 28.56 16.86
C SER A 134 16.96 29.93 17.47
N ILE A 135 15.76 30.04 18.06
CA ILE A 135 15.35 31.21 18.84
C ILE A 135 16.29 31.41 20.05
N LEU A 136 16.96 30.33 20.53
CA LEU A 136 17.90 30.35 21.64
C LEU A 136 19.22 31.11 21.34
N PHE A 137 19.42 31.64 20.14
CA PHE A 137 20.65 32.39 19.82
C PHE A 137 20.75 33.73 20.57
N ALA A 138 19.63 34.39 20.88
CA ALA A 138 19.60 35.68 21.56
C ALA A 138 18.44 35.80 22.57
N MET A 139 18.74 36.30 23.78
CA MET A 139 17.77 36.38 24.88
C MET A 139 16.56 37.28 24.57
N ASN A 140 16.75 38.39 23.85
CA ASN A 140 15.65 39.26 23.43
C ASN A 140 14.66 38.54 22.49
N THR A 141 15.18 37.69 21.60
CA THR A 141 14.37 36.89 20.67
C THR A 141 13.58 35.80 21.41
N LEU A 142 14.16 35.22 22.47
CA LEU A 142 13.49 34.24 23.33
C LEU A 142 12.27 34.82 24.07
N ILE A 143 12.41 36.02 24.63
CA ILE A 143 11.32 36.67 25.36
C ILE A 143 10.18 37.04 24.41
N THR A 144 10.51 37.60 23.25
CA THR A 144 9.52 38.05 22.26
C THR A 144 8.85 36.91 21.49
N SER A 145 9.47 35.73 21.43
CA SER A 145 8.98 34.58 20.64
C SER A 145 8.41 33.44 21.48
N TRP A 146 8.11 33.67 22.77
CA TRP A 146 7.58 32.65 23.69
C TRP A 146 6.37 31.90 23.10
N ASN A 147 5.46 32.62 22.46
CA ASN A 147 4.26 32.10 21.81
C ASN A 147 4.55 31.11 20.66
N THR A 148 5.79 31.01 20.17
CA THR A 148 6.16 30.12 19.07
C THR A 148 6.76 28.79 19.54
N TYR A 149 7.50 28.75 20.66
CA TYR A 149 8.17 27.54 21.15
C TYR A 149 7.53 26.95 22.41
N ALA A 150 7.01 27.79 23.30
CA ALA A 150 6.45 27.32 24.56
C ALA A 150 5.18 26.47 24.36
N PRO A 151 4.20 26.85 23.52
CA PRO A 151 3.05 25.99 23.24
C PRO A 151 3.43 24.68 22.55
N LEU A 152 4.45 24.68 21.68
CA LEU A 152 4.98 23.45 21.06
C LEU A 152 5.57 22.50 22.10
N TYR A 153 6.38 23.03 23.01
CA TYR A 153 6.93 22.25 24.13
C TYR A 153 5.81 21.73 25.04
N MET A 154 4.88 22.59 25.46
CA MET A 154 3.81 22.18 26.35
C MET A 154 2.88 21.12 25.73
N THR A 155 2.49 21.30 24.46
CA THR A 155 1.66 20.31 23.75
C THR A 155 2.36 18.96 23.60
N SER A 156 3.68 18.96 23.38
CA SER A 156 4.46 17.73 23.26
C SER A 156 4.56 16.92 24.56
N LEU A 157 4.54 17.58 25.71
CA LEU A 157 4.48 16.92 27.03
C LEU A 157 3.07 16.42 27.37
N HIS A 158 2.05 16.87 26.64
CA HIS A 158 0.65 16.47 26.79
C HIS A 158 0.19 15.39 25.80
N LEU A 159 1.12 14.72 25.10
CA LEU A 159 0.77 13.70 24.12
C LEU A 159 0.14 12.46 24.77
N SER A 160 -0.83 11.85 24.08
CA SER A 160 -1.42 10.57 24.50
C SER A 160 -0.40 9.43 24.41
N ARG A 161 -0.66 8.32 25.11
CA ARG A 161 0.23 7.14 25.12
C ARG A 161 0.54 6.61 23.71
N SER A 162 -0.43 6.62 22.80
CA SER A 162 -0.22 6.19 21.42
C SER A 162 0.76 7.09 20.67
N HIS A 163 0.77 8.39 20.95
CA HIS A 163 1.71 9.33 20.34
C HIS A 163 3.08 9.35 21.04
N LEU A 164 3.19 9.05 22.34
CA LEU A 164 4.48 8.97 23.03
C LEU A 164 5.40 7.89 22.43
N TYR A 165 4.85 6.69 22.17
CA TYR A 165 5.59 5.55 21.61
C TYR A 165 5.57 5.47 20.07
N SER A 166 4.83 6.36 19.41
CA SER A 166 4.83 6.44 17.94
C SER A 166 6.20 6.88 17.40
N PRO A 167 6.68 6.28 16.28
CA PRO A 167 7.90 6.70 15.59
C PRO A 167 7.79 8.07 14.92
N LEU A 168 6.56 8.56 14.76
CA LEU A 168 6.26 9.89 14.24
C LEU A 168 5.74 10.80 15.35
N ASP A 169 6.11 12.08 15.30
CA ASP A 169 5.51 13.12 16.13
C ASP A 169 4.10 13.50 15.66
N LEU A 170 3.45 14.43 16.37
CA LEU A 170 2.10 14.91 16.05
C LEU A 170 2.01 15.58 14.65
N TRP A 171 3.12 16.07 14.11
CA TRP A 171 3.22 16.80 12.86
C TRP A 171 3.83 15.96 11.71
N GLY A 172 4.06 14.67 11.93
CA GLY A 172 4.65 13.76 10.93
C GLY A 172 6.18 13.83 10.81
N GLY A 173 6.86 14.49 11.74
CA GLY A 173 8.31 14.44 11.88
C GLY A 173 8.78 13.08 12.42
N ILE A 174 9.95 12.63 11.98
CA ILE A 174 10.50 11.31 12.33
C ILE A 174 11.26 11.40 13.65
N LYS A 175 10.80 10.69 14.67
CA LYS A 175 11.48 10.68 15.97
C LYS A 175 12.73 9.82 15.93
N ILE A 176 13.73 10.25 16.68
CA ILE A 176 15.03 9.59 16.78
C ILE A 176 15.03 8.68 18.01
N PRO A 177 15.23 7.36 17.85
CA PRO A 177 15.47 6.45 18.96
C PRO A 177 16.70 6.82 19.77
N ASP A 178 16.71 6.46 21.05
CA ASP A 178 17.91 6.56 21.86
C ASP A 178 18.88 5.42 21.51
N ILE A 179 20.09 5.78 21.10
CA ILE A 179 21.12 4.85 20.61
C ILE A 179 21.55 3.84 21.67
N GLU A 180 21.41 4.17 22.96
CA GLU A 180 21.81 3.32 24.07
C GLU A 180 20.78 2.20 24.39
N THR A 181 19.60 2.24 23.76
CA THR A 181 18.49 1.34 24.11
C THR A 181 18.58 -0.04 23.46
N SER A 182 19.31 -0.17 22.35
CA SER A 182 19.41 -1.43 21.59
C SER A 182 20.84 -1.97 21.63
N SER A 183 20.96 -3.28 21.85
CA SER A 183 22.24 -4.01 21.91
C SER A 183 22.55 -4.81 20.63
N GLU A 184 21.63 -4.81 19.65
CA GLU A 184 21.81 -5.53 18.39
C GLU A 184 22.63 -4.69 17.39
N VAL A 185 23.94 -4.95 17.35
CA VAL A 185 24.87 -4.33 16.40
C VAL A 185 25.16 -5.30 15.24
N GLU A 186 24.91 -4.87 14.02
CA GLU A 186 25.23 -5.61 12.79
C GLU A 186 25.88 -4.63 11.79
N ASP A 187 27.08 -4.95 11.30
CA ASP A 187 27.84 -4.11 10.37
C ASP A 187 28.03 -2.64 10.83
N GLY A 188 28.15 -2.42 12.14
CA GLY A 188 28.28 -1.09 12.76
C GLY A 188 26.99 -0.29 12.84
N TRP A 189 25.86 -0.88 12.45
CA TRP A 189 24.52 -0.32 12.61
C TRP A 189 23.79 -1.00 13.78
N ILE A 190 23.21 -0.18 14.65
CA ILE A 190 22.33 -0.60 15.73
C ILE A 190 20.91 -0.72 15.16
N LYS A 191 20.32 -1.92 15.20
CA LYS A 191 18.99 -2.17 14.63
C LYS A 191 17.87 -1.96 15.64
N PHE A 192 16.74 -1.44 15.17
CA PHE A 192 15.51 -1.24 15.94
C PHE A 192 14.37 -2.06 15.33
N ARG A 193 13.96 -3.13 16.01
CA ARG A 193 12.88 -4.01 15.53
C ARG A 193 11.51 -3.51 15.96
N PRO A 194 10.46 -3.66 15.11
CA PRO A 194 9.08 -3.30 15.46
C PRO A 194 8.55 -3.94 16.75
N GLU A 195 9.05 -5.13 17.08
CA GLU A 195 8.55 -5.96 18.18
C GLU A 195 8.95 -5.42 19.57
N HIS A 196 9.96 -4.55 19.63
CA HIS A 196 10.48 -4.00 20.87
C HIS A 196 10.01 -2.56 21.08
N ASN A 197 9.59 -2.24 22.30
CA ASN A 197 9.25 -0.88 22.69
C ASN A 197 10.51 0.00 22.60
N THR A 198 10.57 0.83 21.55
CA THR A 198 11.68 1.75 21.32
C THR A 198 11.44 3.04 22.08
N THR A 199 12.41 3.47 22.88
CA THR A 199 12.41 4.79 23.54
C THR A 199 13.07 5.82 22.64
N TYR A 200 12.45 7.00 22.55
CA TYR A 200 12.94 8.11 21.72
C TYR A 200 13.67 9.14 22.57
N VAL A 201 14.52 9.95 21.95
CA VAL A 201 15.26 11.02 22.64
C VAL A 201 14.47 12.32 22.76
N SER A 202 13.39 12.48 22.01
CA SER A 202 12.54 13.69 21.94
C SER A 202 11.11 13.31 21.57
N HIS A 203 10.13 14.14 21.95
CA HIS A 203 8.75 14.03 21.45
C HIS A 203 8.55 14.68 20.09
N LEU A 204 9.44 15.56 19.68
CA LEU A 204 9.44 16.20 18.38
C LEU A 204 10.41 15.45 17.45
N GLY A 205 9.98 15.18 16.24
CA GLY A 205 10.76 14.47 15.24
C GLY A 205 11.49 15.42 14.30
N VAL A 206 12.36 14.87 13.45
CA VAL A 206 13.01 15.61 12.38
C VAL A 206 12.00 15.79 11.21
N PRO A 207 11.72 17.01 10.76
CA PRO A 207 10.87 17.24 9.59
C PRO A 207 11.51 16.66 8.32
N VAL A 208 10.74 15.85 7.58
CA VAL A 208 11.13 15.25 6.30
C VAL A 208 10.06 15.48 5.25
N VAL A 209 10.50 15.74 4.02
CA VAL A 209 9.66 16.03 2.84
C VAL A 209 10.13 15.19 1.64
N GLY A 210 9.23 14.99 0.68
CA GLY A 210 9.54 14.23 -0.54
C GLY A 210 9.44 12.71 -0.38
N VAL A 211 8.91 12.22 0.75
CA VAL A 211 8.59 10.79 0.92
C VAL A 211 7.29 10.46 0.18
N PRO A 212 7.24 9.41 -0.65
CA PRO A 212 6.06 9.03 -1.42
C PRO A 212 4.88 8.66 -0.52
N GLU A 213 3.65 8.98 -0.93
CA GLU A 213 2.46 8.60 -0.16
C GLU A 213 2.21 7.08 -0.15
N ARG A 214 2.70 6.35 -1.16
CA ARG A 214 2.48 4.91 -1.34
C ARG A 214 3.76 4.21 -1.80
N GLY A 215 3.95 3.00 -1.32
CA GLY A 215 5.13 2.18 -1.60
C GLY A 215 6.10 2.14 -0.43
N ASN A 216 7.20 1.43 -0.62
CA ASN A 216 8.25 1.27 0.37
C ASN A 216 9.43 2.14 -0.02
N SER A 217 9.89 2.99 0.90
CA SER A 217 11.04 3.85 0.67
C SER A 217 11.99 3.82 1.86
N THR A 218 13.27 3.95 1.55
CA THR A 218 14.35 3.92 2.53
C THR A 218 15.36 5.01 2.19
N PHE A 219 15.87 5.69 3.22
CA PHE A 219 16.89 6.73 3.06
C PHE A 219 17.67 6.91 4.35
N ASN A 220 18.84 7.52 4.26
CA ASN A 220 19.64 7.88 5.43
C ASN A 220 19.44 9.36 5.75
N MET A 221 19.43 9.72 7.02
CA MET A 221 19.46 11.11 7.47
C MET A 221 20.41 11.27 8.65
N VAL A 222 20.94 12.46 8.82
CA VAL A 222 21.84 12.79 9.93
C VAL A 222 21.14 13.76 10.86
N SER A 223 21.14 13.46 12.15
CA SER A 223 20.56 14.29 13.20
C SER A 223 21.50 14.38 14.42
N HIS A 224 21.13 15.24 15.37
CA HIS A 224 21.80 15.35 16.66
C HIS A 224 20.77 15.43 17.78
N TYR A 225 21.18 15.09 18.98
CA TYR A 225 20.39 15.28 20.20
C TYR A 225 21.32 15.47 21.41
N TRP A 226 20.78 16.07 22.46
CA TRP A 226 21.43 16.22 23.75
C TRP A 226 21.37 14.92 24.53
N THR A 227 22.53 14.49 25.04
CA THR A 227 22.67 13.39 26.00
C THR A 227 22.67 13.98 27.40
N VAL A 228 21.94 13.38 28.33
CA VAL A 228 21.86 13.86 29.72
C VAL A 228 22.07 12.69 30.67
N ALA A 229 23.03 12.87 31.59
CA ALA A 229 23.32 11.92 32.66
C ALA A 229 23.34 12.65 33.98
N CYS A 230 22.56 12.19 34.95
CA CYS A 230 22.46 12.78 36.28
C CYS A 230 22.94 11.81 37.36
N GLY A 231 23.36 12.36 38.50
CA GLY A 231 23.70 11.61 39.70
C GLY A 231 22.49 11.41 40.63
N GLU A 232 22.74 10.74 41.75
CA GLU A 232 21.75 10.63 42.83
C GLU A 232 21.39 11.99 43.42
N PHE A 233 20.13 12.13 43.82
CA PHE A 233 19.65 13.33 44.48
C PHE A 233 20.22 13.43 45.90
N ARG A 234 20.66 14.63 46.28
CA ARG A 234 21.12 14.99 47.61
C ARG A 234 20.27 16.14 48.16
N PRO A 235 20.03 16.20 49.48
CA PRO A 235 19.40 17.36 50.09
C PRO A 235 20.26 18.62 49.87
N GLY A 236 19.62 19.70 49.42
CA GLY A 236 20.25 21.00 49.24
C GLY A 236 20.24 21.78 50.54
N TYR A 237 21.31 21.69 51.33
CA TYR A 237 21.49 22.55 52.50
C TYR A 237 21.98 23.95 52.06
N ASN A 238 21.42 25.02 52.64
CA ASN A 238 21.82 26.42 52.40
C ASN A 238 21.76 26.87 50.92
N VAL A 239 20.75 26.43 50.17
CA VAL A 239 20.51 26.93 48.82
C VAL A 239 19.65 28.19 48.92
N SER A 240 20.19 29.35 48.54
CA SER A 240 19.36 30.54 48.33
C SER A 240 18.35 30.24 47.23
N TRP A 241 17.07 30.30 47.60
CA TRP A 241 15.93 30.21 46.69
C TRP A 241 15.37 31.60 46.40
N SER A 242 16.26 32.60 46.32
CA SER A 242 16.00 33.99 45.97
C SER A 242 16.65 34.33 44.62
N GLU A 243 15.99 35.17 43.81
CA GLU A 243 16.62 35.77 42.64
C GLU A 243 17.64 36.80 43.14
N GLU A 244 18.94 36.56 42.92
CA GLU A 244 19.92 37.64 42.94
C GLU A 244 19.66 38.55 41.73
N GLU A 245 18.74 39.51 41.85
CA GLU A 245 18.80 40.69 40.98
C GLU A 245 20.03 41.49 41.40
N ASN A 246 21.13 41.27 40.68
CA ASN A 246 22.21 42.24 40.54
C ASN A 246 21.62 43.51 39.90
N GLU A 247 21.03 44.39 40.70
CA GLU A 247 21.19 45.85 40.60
C GLU A 247 20.63 46.53 41.86
N GLN A 248 21.48 47.32 42.50
CA GLN A 248 21.26 48.00 43.78
C GLN A 248 20.07 48.98 43.75
N ILE A 249 18.85 48.49 43.99
CA ILE A 249 17.71 49.33 44.34
C ILE A 249 17.48 49.20 45.85
N PRO A 250 17.72 50.25 46.67
CA PRO A 250 17.52 50.18 48.11
C PRO A 250 16.03 50.02 48.44
N GLY A 251 15.67 48.99 49.21
CA GLY A 251 14.34 48.89 49.85
C GLY A 251 13.38 47.85 49.28
N ARG A 252 13.82 46.88 48.46
CA ARG A 252 13.05 45.67 48.18
C ARG A 252 13.73 44.47 48.82
N GLU A 253 13.01 43.78 49.71
CA GLU A 253 13.39 42.47 50.25
C GLU A 253 13.58 41.46 49.10
N GLU A 254 14.52 40.52 49.30
CA GLU A 254 14.83 39.42 48.37
C GLU A 254 13.54 38.72 47.91
N LEU A 255 13.25 38.75 46.61
CA LEU A 255 12.11 38.03 46.06
C LEU A 255 12.52 36.55 45.85
N PRO A 256 11.76 35.57 46.36
CA PRO A 256 12.04 34.16 46.11
C PRO A 256 11.97 33.88 44.60
N SER A 257 12.80 32.95 44.11
CA SER A 257 12.74 32.52 42.72
C SER A 257 11.34 31.99 42.42
N ARG A 258 10.67 32.57 41.41
CA ARG A 258 9.27 32.23 41.07
C ARG A 258 9.09 30.81 40.56
N LEU A 259 10.18 30.11 40.24
CA LEU A 259 10.18 28.77 39.66
C LEU A 259 10.28 27.70 40.76
N THR A 260 9.81 26.49 40.45
CA THR A 260 9.86 25.31 41.33
C THR A 260 11.07 24.42 41.09
N PHE A 261 11.80 24.65 39.99
CA PHE A 261 13.11 24.07 39.72
C PHE A 261 13.99 25.07 38.98
N LYS A 262 15.31 24.86 39.09
CA LYS A 262 16.33 25.62 38.35
C LYS A 262 17.48 24.72 37.92
N MET A 263 18.15 25.12 36.85
CA MET A 263 19.33 24.43 36.32
C MET A 263 20.48 25.43 36.20
N GLU A 264 21.56 25.20 36.93
CA GLU A 264 22.65 26.16 37.09
C GLU A 264 24.00 25.55 36.70
N VAL A 265 24.82 26.29 35.96
CA VAL A 265 26.19 25.89 35.64
C VAL A 265 27.12 26.33 36.80
N PRO A 266 28.07 25.51 37.28
CA PRO A 266 28.86 25.82 38.47
C PRO A 266 29.77 27.06 38.38
N ASN A 267 30.19 27.46 37.17
CA ASN A 267 31.12 28.58 36.95
C ASN A 267 30.76 29.33 35.65
N GLU A 268 30.55 30.65 35.72
CA GLU A 268 30.32 31.50 34.52
C GLU A 268 31.60 31.72 33.70
N ASN A 269 32.78 31.52 34.32
CA ASN A 269 34.10 31.85 33.76
C ASN A 269 34.90 30.65 33.24
N GLU A 270 34.35 29.43 33.27
CA GLU A 270 35.02 28.31 32.58
C GLU A 270 34.93 28.55 31.08
N THR A 271 36.09 28.82 30.48
CA THR A 271 36.25 28.95 29.02
C THR A 271 35.56 27.77 28.35
N PHE A 272 34.46 28.10 27.69
CA PHE A 272 33.54 27.25 26.97
C PHE A 272 34.25 26.11 26.21
N VAL A 273 34.25 24.91 26.82
CA VAL A 273 34.70 23.68 26.16
C VAL A 273 33.67 23.34 25.08
N ASP A 274 34.13 22.95 23.90
CA ASP A 274 33.22 22.47 22.85
C ASP A 274 32.43 21.28 23.42
N VAL A 275 31.10 21.39 23.42
CA VAL A 275 30.21 20.35 23.97
C VAL A 275 30.31 19.05 23.16
N ASN A 276 30.90 19.13 21.95
CA ASN A 276 31.31 17.99 21.16
C ASN A 276 32.46 17.18 21.79
N GLU A 277 33.35 17.84 22.53
CA GLU A 277 34.55 17.23 23.13
C GLU A 277 34.31 16.77 24.56
N LYS A 278 33.54 17.55 25.34
CA LYS A 278 33.29 17.25 26.75
C LYS A 278 31.88 17.66 27.18
N PRO A 279 31.13 16.77 27.88
CA PRO A 279 29.85 17.13 28.47
C PRO A 279 29.98 18.29 29.47
N THR A 280 29.10 19.28 29.36
CA THR A 280 28.99 20.41 30.28
C THR A 280 28.28 19.97 31.56
N ARG A 281 28.84 20.29 32.72
CA ARG A 281 28.24 19.96 34.01
C ARG A 281 27.28 21.05 34.45
N PHE A 282 26.13 20.65 34.96
CA PHE A 282 25.14 21.55 35.55
C PHE A 282 24.51 20.91 36.78
N THR A 283 23.90 21.75 37.60
CA THR A 283 23.23 21.35 38.83
C THR A 283 21.74 21.51 38.63
N TYR A 284 20.99 20.41 38.73
CA TYR A 284 19.53 20.42 38.73
C TYR A 284 19.05 20.55 40.18
N THR A 285 18.24 21.56 40.46
CA THR A 285 17.72 21.85 41.80
C THR A 285 16.20 21.99 41.72
N SER A 286 15.45 21.30 42.59
CA SER A 286 13.98 21.29 42.58
C SER A 286 13.41 21.27 44.01
N LEU A 287 12.24 21.88 44.20
CA LEU A 287 11.52 21.89 45.47
C LEU A 287 10.91 20.51 45.78
N ARG A 288 10.87 20.14 47.07
CA ARG A 288 10.35 18.87 47.56
C ARG A 288 9.40 19.07 48.75
N GLY A 289 8.12 18.73 48.57
CA GLY A 289 7.12 18.71 49.65
C GLY A 289 6.79 20.09 50.24
N ASP A 290 5.98 20.12 51.31
CA ASP A 290 5.49 21.34 51.95
C ASP A 290 6.61 22.33 52.31
N VAL A 291 6.51 23.54 51.76
CA VAL A 291 7.44 24.66 51.98
C VAL A 291 7.12 25.40 53.30
N TYR A 292 6.14 24.94 54.08
CA TYR A 292 5.61 25.61 55.28
C TYR A 292 6.31 25.31 56.61
N ASP A 293 7.46 24.61 56.62
CA ASP A 293 8.33 24.56 57.82
C ASP A 293 9.37 25.69 57.76
N ASP A 294 9.17 26.72 58.59
CA ASP A 294 9.78 28.06 58.68
C ASP A 294 11.32 28.19 58.77
N VAL A 295 12.13 27.26 58.26
CA VAL A 295 13.60 27.31 58.43
C VAL A 295 14.41 27.19 57.13
N ALA A 296 13.90 26.58 56.05
CA ALA A 296 14.48 26.62 54.69
C ALA A 296 13.59 25.85 53.71
N PRO A 297 13.54 26.23 52.40
CA PRO A 297 12.85 25.41 51.41
C PRO A 297 13.52 24.02 51.33
N ASN A 298 12.72 22.96 51.44
CA ASN A 298 13.19 21.58 51.34
C ASN A 298 13.53 21.28 49.88
N VAL A 299 14.80 21.46 49.53
CA VAL A 299 15.29 21.39 48.15
C VAL A 299 16.07 20.10 47.93
N ILE A 300 15.91 19.51 46.75
CA ILE A 300 16.74 18.40 46.26
C ILE A 300 17.63 18.85 45.12
N ARG A 301 18.86 18.31 45.09
CA ARG A 301 19.89 18.65 44.10
C ARG A 301 20.45 17.39 43.45
N SER A 302 20.63 17.41 42.15
CA SER A 302 21.39 16.40 41.41
C SER A 302 22.45 17.06 40.52
N ASN A 303 23.64 16.48 40.48
CA ASN A 303 24.69 16.89 39.56
C ASN A 303 24.49 16.16 38.24
N CYS A 304 24.35 16.91 37.15
CA CYS A 304 24.09 16.39 35.83
C CYS A 304 25.18 16.83 34.83
N SER A 305 25.25 16.13 33.70
CA SER A 305 26.05 16.51 32.55
C SER A 305 25.22 16.46 31.28
N ILE A 306 25.38 17.47 30.43
CA ILE A 306 24.78 17.56 29.10
C ILE A 306 25.87 17.50 28.03
N GLY A 307 25.73 16.57 27.08
CA GLY A 307 26.65 16.38 25.95
C GLY A 307 25.89 16.34 24.63
N LEU A 308 26.60 16.40 23.50
CA LEU A 308 25.99 16.34 22.17
C LEU A 308 26.31 15.01 21.48
N ALA A 309 25.29 14.32 20.98
CA ALA A 309 25.44 13.09 20.21
C ALA A 309 24.95 13.29 18.77
N TYR A 310 25.77 12.85 17.81
CA TYR A 310 25.45 12.86 16.39
C TYR A 310 25.20 11.44 15.90
N VAL A 311 24.13 11.27 15.14
CA VAL A 311 23.70 9.96 14.67
C VAL A 311 23.32 10.01 13.20
N GLU A 312 23.72 8.98 12.46
CA GLU A 312 23.18 8.69 11.15
C GLU A 312 22.10 7.63 11.32
N SER A 313 20.90 7.96 10.85
CA SER A 313 19.71 7.12 10.97
C SER A 313 19.29 6.64 9.59
N ARG A 314 19.15 5.33 9.44
CA ARG A 314 18.48 4.71 8.30
C ARG A 314 16.99 4.64 8.58
N VAL A 315 16.22 5.34 7.76
CA VAL A 315 14.77 5.46 7.85
C VAL A 315 14.13 4.50 6.87
N ASP A 316 13.16 3.74 7.35
CA ASP A 316 12.30 2.89 6.55
C ASP A 316 10.85 3.42 6.62
N CYS A 317 10.23 3.62 5.46
CA CYS A 317 8.88 4.15 5.33
C CYS A 317 7.99 3.22 4.51
N ILE A 318 6.76 3.03 4.99
CA ILE A 318 5.66 2.40 4.25
C ILE A 318 4.61 3.50 4.00
N GLY A 319 4.59 4.04 2.78
CA GLY A 319 3.92 5.29 2.49
C GLY A 319 4.47 6.41 3.38
N ARG A 320 3.57 7.12 4.08
CA ARG A 320 3.95 8.17 5.06
C ARG A 320 4.31 7.66 6.45
N ASN A 321 4.13 6.38 6.74
CA ASN A 321 4.49 5.82 8.04
C ASN A 321 5.98 5.49 8.05
N CYS A 322 6.78 6.42 8.56
CA CYS A 322 8.23 6.30 8.63
C CYS A 322 8.71 5.98 10.04
N ARG A 323 9.80 5.23 10.13
CA ARG A 323 10.52 4.97 11.37
C ARG A 323 12.00 4.82 11.11
N VAL A 324 12.80 5.02 12.16
CA VAL A 324 14.22 4.68 12.12
C VAL A 324 14.38 3.18 12.34
N GLY A 325 14.88 2.46 11.32
CA GLY A 325 15.11 1.02 11.38
C GLY A 325 16.51 0.65 11.86
N ALA A 326 17.49 1.53 11.64
CA ALA A 326 18.84 1.37 12.16
C ALA A 326 19.54 2.72 12.38
N MET A 327 20.48 2.77 13.32
CA MET A 327 21.28 3.97 13.61
C MET A 327 22.75 3.63 13.83
N ARG A 328 23.63 4.60 13.60
CA ARG A 328 25.03 4.51 14.02
C ARG A 328 25.55 5.87 14.50
N PRO A 329 26.57 5.91 15.36
CA PRO A 329 27.26 7.15 15.70
C PRO A 329 27.82 7.79 14.42
N PHE A 330 27.65 9.10 14.28
CA PHE A 330 28.14 9.85 13.14
C PHE A 330 29.20 10.86 13.59
N ASP A 331 30.44 10.67 13.17
CA ASP A 331 31.51 11.61 13.49
C ASP A 331 31.49 12.80 12.55
N MET A 332 31.11 13.96 13.07
CA MET A 332 31.03 15.21 12.32
C MET A 332 32.41 15.93 12.29
N LYS A 333 33.44 15.28 11.75
CA LYS A 333 34.80 15.87 11.65
C LYS A 333 34.82 17.20 10.90
N GLY A 334 35.44 18.22 11.49
CA GLY A 334 35.80 19.47 10.80
C GLY A 334 34.74 20.57 10.76
N ARG A 335 33.70 20.52 11.61
CA ARG A 335 32.72 21.62 11.75
C ARG A 335 32.96 22.46 13.01
N ARG A 336 32.34 23.66 13.03
CA ARG A 336 32.50 24.65 14.09
C ARG A 336 32.03 24.08 15.45
N PRO A 337 32.66 24.48 16.55
CA PRO A 337 32.21 24.09 17.88
C PRO A 337 30.76 24.52 18.09
N PHE A 338 29.99 23.69 18.79
CA PHE A 338 28.59 23.99 19.07
C PHE A 338 28.54 25.18 20.04
N PRO A 339 27.82 26.28 19.73
CA PRO A 339 27.83 27.45 20.59
C PRO A 339 27.28 27.13 21.99
N THR A 340 28.11 27.30 23.01
CA THR A 340 27.76 27.04 24.42
C THR A 340 26.66 27.95 24.95
N ILE A 341 26.42 29.10 24.30
CA ILE A 341 25.27 29.97 24.58
C ILE A 341 23.94 29.23 24.50
N PHE A 342 23.83 28.22 23.63
CA PHE A 342 22.63 27.39 23.55
C PHE A 342 22.42 26.57 24.81
N VAL A 343 23.47 25.94 25.35
CA VAL A 343 23.37 25.18 26.61
C VAL A 343 22.98 26.13 27.75
N ARG A 344 23.63 27.30 27.86
CA ARG A 344 23.27 28.31 28.86
C ARG A 344 21.80 28.73 28.76
N ASN A 345 21.32 29.01 27.55
CA ASN A 345 19.95 29.46 27.35
C ASN A 345 18.93 28.32 27.52
N ILE A 346 19.27 27.07 27.20
CA ILE A 346 18.44 25.90 27.54
C ILE A 346 18.26 25.84 29.06
N LEU A 347 19.37 25.84 29.81
CA LEU A 347 19.33 25.69 31.26
C LEU A 347 18.64 26.87 31.96
N GLY A 348 18.75 28.09 31.42
CA GLY A 348 18.13 29.28 31.98
C GLY A 348 16.66 29.54 31.57
N VAL A 349 16.23 29.08 30.38
CA VAL A 349 14.90 29.41 29.84
C VAL A 349 13.91 28.26 29.94
N MET A 350 14.39 27.02 29.80
CA MET A 350 13.52 25.84 29.93
C MET A 350 12.77 25.83 31.27
N PRO A 351 13.40 26.11 32.43
CA PRO A 351 12.68 26.35 33.67
C PRO A 351 11.73 27.54 33.54
N GLY A 352 10.43 27.30 33.64
CA GLY A 352 9.41 28.36 33.54
C GLY A 352 8.79 28.52 32.15
N THR A 353 9.31 27.89 31.10
CA THR A 353 8.70 27.94 29.76
C THR A 353 7.25 27.43 29.78
N ASP A 354 6.96 26.47 30.64
CA ASP A 354 5.66 25.81 30.83
C ASP A 354 4.78 26.44 31.92
N THR A 355 5.17 27.61 32.43
CA THR A 355 4.40 28.34 33.45
C THR A 355 3.48 29.37 32.79
N GLY A 356 2.21 29.41 33.23
CA GLY A 356 1.23 30.36 32.69
C GLY A 356 1.46 31.79 33.19
N LEU A 357 1.08 32.78 32.39
CA LEU A 357 1.21 34.21 32.75
C LEU A 357 0.54 34.55 34.10
N THR A 358 -0.60 33.92 34.42
CA THR A 358 -1.33 34.11 35.68
C THR A 358 -0.61 33.51 36.89
N GLN A 359 0.18 32.45 36.68
CA GLN A 359 0.95 31.79 37.73
C GLN A 359 2.21 32.59 38.05
N LEU A 360 2.81 33.24 37.04
CA LEU A 360 3.95 34.16 37.21
C LEU A 360 3.62 35.45 37.98
N MET A 361 2.32 35.75 38.18
CA MET A 361 1.87 36.87 39.03
C MET A 361 1.91 36.53 40.53
N ARG A 362 2.11 35.25 40.90
CA ARG A 362 2.29 34.83 42.30
C ARG A 362 3.77 34.91 42.70
N PRO A 363 4.07 35.20 43.97
CA PRO A 363 5.45 35.27 44.46
C PRO A 363 6.14 33.89 44.48
N VAL A 364 5.38 32.81 44.68
CA VAL A 364 5.83 31.42 44.60
C VAL A 364 4.76 30.60 43.88
N LEU A 365 5.17 29.60 43.11
CA LEU A 365 4.25 28.65 42.47
C LEU A 365 3.72 27.64 43.50
N ASP A 366 2.41 27.57 43.66
CA ASP A 366 1.75 26.65 44.63
C ASP A 366 1.86 25.16 44.25
N SER A 367 2.44 24.83 43.10
CA SER A 367 2.69 23.44 42.68
C SER A 367 3.82 23.34 41.67
N SER A 368 4.43 22.15 41.55
CA SER A 368 5.46 21.88 40.54
C SER A 368 5.00 22.19 39.12
N THR A 369 5.96 22.63 38.31
CA THR A 369 5.79 22.88 36.87
C THR A 369 5.35 21.62 36.12
N MET A 370 4.83 21.82 34.91
CA MET A 370 4.36 20.73 34.06
C MET A 370 5.49 19.77 33.67
N THR A 371 6.69 20.32 33.46
CA THR A 371 7.93 19.62 33.16
C THR A 371 8.28 18.68 34.31
N GLU A 372 8.27 19.18 35.55
CA GLU A 372 8.55 18.34 36.73
C GLU A 372 7.49 17.25 36.91
N LYS A 373 6.20 17.56 36.74
CA LYS A 373 5.11 16.58 36.81
C LYS A 373 5.27 15.50 35.73
N TRP A 374 5.63 15.88 34.51
CA TRP A 374 5.89 14.93 33.42
C TRP A 374 7.14 14.08 33.70
N ILE A 375 8.23 14.66 34.20
CA ILE A 375 9.42 13.91 34.61
C ILE A 375 9.07 12.94 35.75
N ALA A 376 8.22 13.34 36.71
CA ALA A 376 7.70 12.50 37.78
C ALA A 376 7.01 11.26 37.24
N ASN A 377 6.01 11.50 36.40
CA ASN A 377 5.19 10.47 35.83
C ASN A 377 4.41 11.01 34.61
N PRO A 378 4.81 10.64 33.38
CA PRO A 378 4.14 11.07 32.16
C PRO A 378 2.66 10.66 32.07
N THR A 379 2.20 9.68 32.86
CA THR A 379 0.82 9.19 32.78
C THR A 379 -0.16 9.94 33.68
N THR A 380 0.33 10.59 34.73
CA THR A 380 -0.50 11.30 35.72
C THR A 380 -0.31 12.82 35.64
N THR A 381 0.36 13.33 34.61
CA THR A 381 0.62 14.76 34.38
C THR A 381 -0.66 15.63 34.43
N PHE A 382 -1.83 15.03 34.17
CA PHE A 382 -3.13 15.71 34.08
C PHE A 382 -4.02 15.53 35.32
N GLU A 383 -3.61 14.70 36.28
CA GLU A 383 -4.41 14.46 37.46
C GLU A 383 -4.36 15.71 38.36
N LEU A 384 -5.52 16.26 38.68
CA LEU A 384 -5.65 17.29 39.71
C LEU A 384 -5.37 16.58 41.04
N THR A 385 -4.18 16.77 41.59
CA THR A 385 -3.89 16.37 42.96
C THR A 385 -4.43 17.47 43.87
N ASP A 386 -5.37 17.12 44.75
CA ASP A 386 -5.90 18.01 45.79
C ASP A 386 -4.83 18.43 46.82
N ASP A 387 -3.67 17.76 46.81
CA ASP A 387 -2.52 18.10 47.63
C ASP A 387 -1.70 19.22 46.95
N GLU A 388 -1.55 20.36 47.63
CA GLU A 388 -0.61 21.47 47.32
C GLU A 388 0.86 21.05 47.48
N ASN A 389 1.24 19.88 46.93
CA ASN A 389 2.52 19.25 47.18
C ASN A 389 3.42 19.26 45.93
N TYR A 390 4.65 19.75 46.09
CA TYR A 390 5.69 19.66 45.07
C TYR A 390 6.08 18.20 44.82
N VAL A 391 6.31 17.87 43.55
CA VAL A 391 6.73 16.55 43.12
C VAL A 391 8.08 16.18 43.73
N ASN A 392 8.15 15.03 44.40
CA ASN A 392 9.41 14.51 44.90
C ASN A 392 10.17 13.69 43.84
N LEU A 393 11.01 14.36 43.05
CA LEU A 393 11.85 13.71 42.03
C LEU A 393 12.95 12.81 42.63
N ALA A 394 13.28 12.94 43.91
CA ALA A 394 14.26 12.05 44.56
C ALA A 394 13.74 10.63 44.79
N SER A 395 12.43 10.39 44.61
CA SER A 395 11.82 9.06 44.79
C SER A 395 12.07 8.10 43.62
N MET A 396 12.47 8.60 42.45
CA MET A 396 12.66 7.77 41.25
C MET A 396 14.12 7.33 41.05
N PRO A 397 14.36 6.20 40.35
CA PRO A 397 15.71 5.79 39.99
C PRO A 397 16.42 6.84 39.11
N THR A 398 17.70 7.07 39.39
CA THR A 398 18.54 8.05 38.66
C THR A 398 18.58 7.83 37.15
N ALA A 399 18.56 6.57 36.70
CA ALA A 399 18.53 6.24 35.27
C ALA A 399 17.23 6.70 34.59
N VAL A 400 16.08 6.54 35.28
CA VAL A 400 14.77 6.98 34.78
C VAL A 400 14.70 8.51 34.77
N PHE A 401 15.17 9.16 35.83
CA PHE A 401 15.29 10.61 35.90
C PHE A 401 16.13 11.17 34.76
N SER A 402 17.33 10.61 34.54
CA SER A 402 18.25 11.05 33.48
C SER A 402 17.61 10.94 32.09
N LYS A 403 16.96 9.82 31.78
CA LYS A 403 16.29 9.61 30.48
C LYS A 403 15.09 10.53 30.28
N ARG A 404 14.29 10.78 31.31
CA ARG A 404 13.15 11.71 31.22
C ARG A 404 13.63 13.16 31.10
N LEU A 405 14.62 13.57 31.89
CA LEU A 405 15.21 14.91 31.76
C LEU A 405 15.86 15.10 30.38
N GLN A 406 16.55 14.09 29.85
CA GLN A 406 17.07 14.08 28.48
C GLN A 406 15.96 14.34 27.47
N MET A 407 14.85 13.61 27.57
CA MET A 407 13.70 13.76 26.68
C MET A 407 13.07 15.15 26.79
N ALA A 408 12.91 15.68 28.00
CA ALA A 408 12.38 17.02 28.23
C ALA A 408 13.30 18.12 27.63
N ILE A 409 14.62 18.03 27.85
CA ILE A 409 15.60 18.97 27.31
C ILE A 409 15.63 18.93 25.78
N ASN A 410 15.64 17.74 25.18
CA ASN A 410 15.61 17.62 23.72
C ASN A 410 14.30 18.11 23.12
N THR A 411 13.18 17.83 23.78
CA THR A 411 11.87 18.28 23.32
C THR A 411 11.75 19.81 23.38
N PHE A 412 12.30 20.43 24.43
CA PHE A 412 12.41 21.89 24.53
C PHE A 412 13.36 22.45 23.45
N TRP A 413 14.51 21.83 23.24
CA TRP A 413 15.44 22.22 22.17
C TRP A 413 14.77 22.18 20.80
N ASP A 414 14.12 21.06 20.47
CA ASP A 414 13.45 20.84 19.19
C ASP A 414 12.22 21.74 18.96
N SER A 415 11.65 22.31 20.04
CA SER A 415 10.58 23.30 19.96
C SER A 415 11.10 24.72 19.72
N THR A 416 12.42 24.94 19.82
CA THR A 416 13.06 26.23 19.52
C THR A 416 13.67 26.27 18.12
N VAL A 417 13.67 25.12 17.42
CA VAL A 417 14.26 24.91 16.10
C VAL A 417 13.21 24.38 15.13
N ALA A 418 13.27 24.85 13.88
CA ALA A 418 12.42 24.36 12.79
C ALA A 418 10.90 24.62 12.93
N ASN A 419 10.44 25.44 13.88
CA ASN A 419 9.02 25.65 14.19
C ASN A 419 8.12 25.88 12.97
N GLN A 420 8.55 26.77 12.07
CA GLN A 420 7.82 27.09 10.83
C GLN A 420 7.69 25.92 9.85
N TYR A 421 8.57 24.92 9.95
CA TYR A 421 8.58 23.72 9.12
C TYR A 421 7.81 22.54 9.75
N ARG A 422 7.26 22.70 10.94
CA ARG A 422 6.45 21.67 11.61
C ARG A 422 4.96 21.78 11.29
N MET A 423 4.44 23.00 11.18
CA MET A 423 2.99 23.23 11.02
C MET A 423 2.53 23.37 9.56
N THR A 424 3.45 23.58 8.62
CA THR A 424 3.08 23.77 7.21
C THR A 424 2.97 22.42 6.51
N ASN A 425 1.88 22.19 5.77
CA ASN A 425 1.87 21.18 4.72
C ASN A 425 2.92 21.62 3.71
N LEU A 426 4.15 21.11 3.84
CA LEU A 426 5.34 21.50 3.09
C LEU A 426 5.22 21.09 1.61
N ALA A 427 4.18 21.56 0.94
CA ALA A 427 4.07 21.66 -0.52
C ALA A 427 4.86 22.87 -1.05
N VAL A 428 5.89 23.30 -0.32
CA VAL A 428 6.62 24.54 -0.59
C VAL A 428 7.83 24.21 -1.44
N SER A 429 7.83 24.70 -2.68
CA SER A 429 8.91 24.64 -3.66
C SER A 429 10.25 25.24 -3.18
N ASN A 430 10.29 25.80 -1.97
CA ASN A 430 11.44 26.51 -1.42
C ASN A 430 11.83 25.96 -0.04
N TYR A 431 12.70 24.94 -0.03
CA TYR A 431 13.25 24.30 1.18
C TYR A 431 14.41 25.10 1.78
N THR A 432 14.41 26.40 1.56
CA THR A 432 15.41 27.33 2.07
C THR A 432 15.02 27.69 3.50
N ILE A 433 15.91 27.39 4.44
CA ILE A 433 15.79 27.69 5.86
C ILE A 433 16.00 29.18 6.14
N CYS A 434 17.05 29.75 5.55
CA CYS A 434 17.28 31.19 5.55
C CYS A 434 18.07 31.61 4.31
N PRO A 435 17.75 32.77 3.70
CA PRO A 435 18.53 33.34 2.60
C PRO A 435 19.95 33.71 3.05
N ALA A 436 20.90 33.83 2.10
CA ALA A 436 22.27 34.27 2.37
C ALA A 436 22.37 35.65 3.04
N ASN A 437 21.32 36.47 2.92
CA ASN A 437 21.24 37.80 3.54
C ASN A 437 20.85 37.75 5.03
N SER A 438 20.32 36.60 5.50
CA SER A 438 19.86 36.41 6.88
C SER A 438 20.78 35.48 7.68
N CYS A 439 21.52 34.60 7.01
CA CYS A 439 22.48 33.67 7.60
C CYS A 439 23.78 33.63 6.79
N PRO A 440 24.96 33.39 7.39
CA PRO A 440 26.26 33.50 6.73
C PRO A 440 26.49 32.68 5.45
N ARG A 441 25.66 31.66 5.16
CA ARG A 441 25.82 30.80 3.97
C ARG A 441 24.55 30.51 3.18
N GLY A 442 23.39 31.02 3.61
CA GLY A 442 22.11 30.48 3.16
C GLY A 442 21.98 29.00 3.57
N LEU A 443 20.88 28.64 4.22
CA LEU A 443 20.70 27.27 4.71
C LEU A 443 19.49 26.66 4.01
N SER A 444 19.56 25.38 3.64
CA SER A 444 18.45 24.64 3.05
C SER A 444 18.39 23.23 3.62
N PHE A 445 17.28 22.53 3.41
CA PHE A 445 17.15 21.12 3.78
C PHE A 445 18.22 20.27 3.09
N ASN A 446 18.74 19.27 3.80
CA ASN A 446 19.67 18.30 3.24
C ASN A 446 18.91 17.33 2.34
N SER A 447 19.48 17.00 1.17
CA SER A 447 18.86 16.10 0.20
C SER A 447 19.51 14.72 0.27
N THR A 448 18.69 13.67 0.20
CA THR A 448 19.11 12.26 0.19
C THR A 448 18.33 11.49 -0.87
N ALA A 449 19.00 10.54 -1.51
CA ALA A 449 18.35 9.67 -2.48
C ALA A 449 17.45 8.65 -1.78
N LEU A 450 16.23 8.50 -2.26
CA LEU A 450 15.33 7.44 -1.81
C LEU A 450 15.68 6.15 -2.54
N SER A 451 15.71 5.06 -1.80
CA SER A 451 15.83 3.69 -2.33
C SER A 451 14.56 2.91 -2.00
N GLY A 452 13.98 2.23 -2.99
CA GLY A 452 12.79 1.40 -2.78
C GLY A 452 11.88 1.38 -4.00
N THR A 453 10.61 1.09 -3.75
CA THR A 453 9.61 0.97 -4.81
C THR A 453 8.37 1.81 -4.52
N LYS A 454 7.89 2.55 -5.52
CA LYS A 454 6.62 3.29 -5.47
C LYS A 454 5.51 2.57 -6.23
N PHE A 455 4.28 2.78 -5.78
CA PHE A 455 3.08 2.33 -6.48
C PHE A 455 2.70 3.36 -7.54
N GLU A 456 2.70 2.97 -8.82
CA GLU A 456 2.40 3.84 -9.95
C GLU A 456 1.14 3.37 -10.70
N GLY A 457 0.05 3.25 -9.96
CA GLY A 457 -1.25 2.87 -10.49
C GLY A 457 -1.37 1.38 -10.83
N GLU A 458 -2.31 1.08 -11.73
CA GLU A 458 -2.55 -0.28 -12.24
C GLU A 458 -2.00 -0.42 -13.66
N GLN A 459 -1.52 -1.62 -14.00
CA GLN A 459 -1.14 -2.02 -15.35
C GLN A 459 -2.00 -3.19 -15.82
N TYR A 460 -2.16 -3.31 -17.14
CA TYR A 460 -2.84 -4.46 -17.73
C TYR A 460 -1.89 -5.65 -17.84
N VAL A 461 -2.41 -6.83 -17.57
CA VAL A 461 -1.69 -8.10 -17.70
C VAL A 461 -2.48 -9.05 -18.58
N CYS A 462 -1.83 -9.50 -19.64
CA CYS A 462 -2.38 -10.44 -20.60
C CYS A 462 -2.01 -11.87 -20.22
N ASN A 463 -3.01 -12.71 -19.94
CA ASN A 463 -2.79 -14.13 -19.69
C ASN A 463 -2.55 -14.88 -21.01
N ARG A 464 -1.29 -15.25 -21.24
CA ARG A 464 -0.85 -15.92 -22.49
C ARG A 464 -1.56 -17.25 -22.72
N LEU A 465 -1.81 -18.04 -21.67
CA LEU A 465 -2.46 -19.35 -21.78
C LEU A 465 -3.90 -19.20 -22.31
N TYR A 466 -4.69 -18.33 -21.70
CA TYR A 466 -6.06 -18.07 -22.14
C TYR A 466 -6.10 -17.41 -23.52
N THR A 467 -5.13 -16.55 -23.84
CA THR A 467 -4.98 -15.96 -25.18
C THR A 467 -4.80 -17.05 -26.25
N ILE A 468 -3.91 -18.01 -26.02
CA ILE A 468 -3.66 -19.12 -26.95
C ILE A 468 -4.92 -19.96 -27.13
N ILE A 469 -5.60 -20.32 -26.03
CA ILE A 469 -6.85 -21.10 -26.08
C ILE A 469 -7.91 -20.35 -26.91
N THR A 470 -8.13 -19.07 -26.65
CA THR A 470 -9.14 -18.29 -27.40
C THR A 470 -8.79 -18.18 -28.87
N ILE A 471 -7.52 -18.02 -29.25
CA ILE A 471 -7.08 -18.01 -30.65
C ILE A 471 -7.35 -19.36 -31.31
N ILE A 472 -6.98 -20.47 -30.67
CA ILE A 472 -7.18 -21.83 -31.21
C ILE A 472 -8.67 -22.09 -31.44
N VAL A 473 -9.54 -21.84 -30.46
CA VAL A 473 -10.97 -22.10 -30.64
C VAL A 473 -11.59 -21.17 -31.68
N SER A 474 -11.14 -19.90 -31.74
CA SER A 474 -11.60 -18.98 -32.78
C SER A 474 -11.26 -19.47 -34.19
N TRP A 475 -10.08 -20.08 -34.36
CA TRP A 475 -9.69 -20.73 -35.62
C TRP A 475 -10.56 -21.93 -35.95
N VAL A 476 -10.90 -22.77 -34.97
CA VAL A 476 -11.84 -23.90 -35.18
C VAL A 476 -13.19 -23.40 -35.69
N ILE A 477 -13.74 -22.33 -35.11
CA ILE A 477 -15.00 -21.73 -35.57
C ILE A 477 -14.87 -21.19 -36.99
N PHE A 478 -13.78 -20.46 -37.27
CA PHE A 478 -13.52 -19.88 -38.59
C PHE A 478 -13.44 -20.95 -39.68
N VAL A 479 -12.65 -22.01 -39.44
CA VAL A 479 -12.53 -23.16 -40.35
C VAL A 479 -13.87 -23.85 -40.53
N SER A 480 -14.65 -24.03 -39.46
CA SER A 480 -15.98 -24.63 -39.52
C SER A 480 -16.96 -23.80 -40.34
N ALA A 481 -16.89 -22.46 -40.24
CA ALA A 481 -17.69 -21.55 -41.06
C ALA A 481 -17.34 -21.68 -42.55
N VAL A 482 -16.04 -21.71 -42.87
CA VAL A 482 -15.56 -21.90 -44.25
C VAL A 482 -16.00 -23.26 -44.80
N ILE A 483 -15.84 -24.34 -44.03
CA ILE A 483 -16.31 -25.68 -44.42
C ILE A 483 -17.81 -25.67 -44.66
N SER A 484 -18.60 -25.06 -43.77
CA SER A 484 -20.05 -24.96 -43.94
C SER A 484 -20.43 -24.22 -45.23
N LEU A 485 -19.71 -23.15 -45.57
CA LEU A 485 -19.95 -22.36 -46.78
C LEU A 485 -19.60 -23.14 -48.04
N VAL A 486 -18.42 -23.78 -48.07
CA VAL A 486 -17.97 -24.59 -49.21
C VAL A 486 -18.88 -25.78 -49.43
N LEU A 487 -19.31 -26.46 -48.36
CA LEU A 487 -20.28 -27.54 -48.46
C LEU A 487 -21.58 -27.05 -49.08
N ALA A 488 -22.15 -25.96 -48.54
CA ALA A 488 -23.42 -25.42 -49.00
C ALA A 488 -23.38 -24.90 -50.46
N ALA A 489 -22.33 -24.17 -50.85
CA ALA A 489 -22.27 -23.51 -52.15
C ALA A 489 -21.77 -24.43 -53.27
N CYS A 490 -20.81 -25.31 -52.99
CA CYS A 490 -20.12 -26.05 -54.04
C CYS A 490 -20.53 -27.53 -54.08
N LEU A 491 -20.76 -28.15 -52.92
CA LEU A 491 -20.70 -29.61 -52.80
C LEU A 491 -22.01 -30.31 -52.46
N THR A 492 -23.01 -29.60 -51.93
CA THR A 492 -24.35 -30.12 -51.64
C THR A 492 -25.37 -29.62 -52.64
N THR A 493 -26.20 -30.53 -53.15
CA THR A 493 -27.33 -30.27 -54.06
C THR A 493 -28.68 -30.57 -53.43
N ALA A 494 -28.70 -31.38 -52.37
CA ALA A 494 -29.91 -31.75 -51.66
C ALA A 494 -30.51 -30.56 -50.92
N PRO A 495 -31.86 -30.45 -50.93
CA PRO A 495 -32.55 -29.46 -50.13
C PRO A 495 -32.37 -29.76 -48.63
N ASP A 496 -32.35 -28.71 -47.81
CA ASP A 496 -32.21 -28.83 -46.36
C ASP A 496 -33.55 -29.22 -45.71
N ILE A 497 -33.95 -30.48 -45.91
CA ILE A 497 -35.21 -31.05 -45.41
C ILE A 497 -35.04 -31.84 -44.10
N LEU A 498 -33.79 -32.02 -43.64
CA LEU A 498 -33.50 -32.86 -42.48
C LEU A 498 -33.74 -32.10 -41.17
N GLY A 499 -34.87 -32.40 -40.53
CA GLY A 499 -35.13 -32.12 -39.11
C GLY A 499 -34.55 -33.23 -38.23
N PHE A 500 -35.40 -34.13 -37.74
CA PHE A 500 -34.97 -35.37 -37.10
C PHE A 500 -34.88 -36.49 -38.14
N VAL A 501 -33.77 -37.22 -38.22
CA VAL A 501 -33.60 -38.23 -39.28
C VAL A 501 -34.58 -39.39 -39.07
N SER A 502 -34.95 -39.66 -37.81
CA SER A 502 -35.96 -40.64 -37.45
C SER A 502 -37.36 -40.36 -38.04
N THR A 503 -37.75 -39.10 -38.21
CA THR A 503 -39.06 -38.78 -38.83
C THR A 503 -39.02 -39.05 -40.33
N CYS A 504 -37.91 -38.75 -40.99
CA CYS A 504 -37.71 -39.09 -42.40
C CYS A 504 -37.72 -40.62 -42.62
N LEU A 505 -37.25 -41.39 -41.65
CA LEU A 505 -37.29 -42.86 -41.70
C LEU A 505 -38.72 -43.42 -41.59
N ARG A 506 -39.54 -42.80 -40.72
CA ARG A 506 -40.91 -43.22 -40.46
C ARG A 506 -41.87 -42.87 -41.60
N ASP A 507 -41.72 -41.66 -42.14
CA ASP A 507 -42.73 -41.08 -43.05
C ASP A 507 -42.38 -41.29 -44.54
N SER A 508 -41.15 -41.72 -44.86
CA SER A 508 -40.75 -41.98 -46.26
C SER A 508 -41.16 -43.38 -46.73
N PRO A 509 -41.90 -43.50 -47.85
CA PRO A 509 -42.26 -44.80 -48.43
C PRO A 509 -41.07 -45.51 -49.11
N TYR A 510 -39.95 -44.81 -49.30
CA TYR A 510 -38.77 -45.31 -50.01
C TYR A 510 -37.71 -45.90 -49.08
N VAL A 511 -38.06 -46.13 -47.82
CA VAL A 511 -37.18 -46.73 -46.81
C VAL A 511 -37.63 -48.15 -46.49
N GLU A 512 -36.73 -49.12 -46.61
CA GLU A 512 -37.02 -50.54 -46.34
C GLU A 512 -37.21 -50.81 -44.85
N ALA A 513 -36.51 -50.05 -44.00
CA ALA A 513 -36.55 -50.15 -42.55
C ALA A 513 -37.61 -49.22 -41.95
N GLN A 514 -38.90 -49.54 -42.14
CA GLN A 514 -39.99 -48.76 -41.55
C GLN A 514 -40.10 -48.98 -40.04
N THR A 515 -40.32 -47.88 -39.31
CA THR A 515 -40.53 -47.91 -37.86
C THR A 515 -41.98 -47.65 -37.48
N THR A 516 -42.47 -48.35 -36.46
CA THR A 516 -43.82 -48.16 -35.93
C THR A 516 -43.99 -46.77 -35.31
N SER A 517 -45.19 -46.20 -35.44
CA SER A 517 -45.49 -44.81 -35.07
C SER A 517 -45.28 -44.43 -33.59
N HIS A 518 -45.29 -45.42 -32.70
CA HIS A 518 -45.18 -45.23 -31.25
C HIS A 518 -43.73 -45.25 -30.73
N VAL A 519 -42.75 -45.59 -31.56
CA VAL A 519 -41.34 -45.71 -31.14
C VAL A 519 -40.68 -44.34 -31.23
N ASP A 520 -39.94 -43.99 -30.17
CA ASP A 520 -39.21 -42.72 -30.13
C ASP A 520 -38.11 -42.66 -31.20
N GLY A 521 -37.76 -41.44 -31.61
CA GLY A 521 -36.80 -41.22 -32.70
C GLY A 521 -35.39 -41.75 -32.37
N LEU A 522 -34.96 -41.65 -31.11
CA LEU A 522 -33.63 -42.08 -30.70
C LEU A 522 -33.53 -43.61 -30.60
N ASP A 523 -34.60 -44.27 -30.15
CA ASP A 523 -34.72 -45.72 -30.16
C ASP A 523 -34.76 -46.28 -31.59
N THR A 524 -35.47 -45.59 -32.48
CA THR A 524 -35.49 -45.88 -33.93
C THR A 524 -34.09 -45.78 -34.56
N ALA A 525 -33.35 -44.71 -34.27
CA ALA A 525 -31.99 -44.55 -34.77
C ALA A 525 -31.01 -45.56 -34.16
N ARG A 526 -31.33 -46.10 -32.98
CA ARG A 526 -30.56 -47.17 -32.34
C ARG A 526 -30.80 -48.52 -32.99
N THR A 527 -32.06 -48.89 -33.24
CA THR A 527 -32.44 -50.18 -33.86
C THR A 527 -32.02 -50.24 -35.34
N HIS A 528 -32.25 -49.18 -36.10
CA HIS A 528 -31.95 -49.12 -37.54
C HIS A 528 -30.65 -48.40 -37.87
N GLY A 529 -29.79 -48.20 -36.86
CA GLY A 529 -28.59 -47.37 -36.99
C GLY A 529 -27.58 -47.81 -38.06
N ASP A 530 -27.58 -49.09 -38.43
CA ASP A 530 -26.68 -49.66 -39.43
C ASP A 530 -27.24 -49.65 -40.87
N VAL A 531 -28.49 -49.22 -41.05
CA VAL A 531 -29.12 -49.04 -42.37
C VAL A 531 -28.44 -47.87 -43.10
N CYS A 532 -28.05 -48.08 -44.35
CA CYS A 532 -27.48 -47.04 -45.20
C CYS A 532 -28.59 -46.28 -45.91
N VAL A 533 -28.66 -44.98 -45.65
CA VAL A 533 -29.72 -44.07 -46.14
C VAL A 533 -29.10 -42.97 -46.98
N MET A 534 -29.84 -42.47 -47.97
CA MET A 534 -29.42 -41.35 -48.79
C MET A 534 -30.56 -40.40 -49.14
N ILE A 535 -30.25 -39.12 -49.36
CA ILE A 535 -31.14 -38.19 -50.05
C ILE A 535 -30.76 -38.23 -51.52
N GLY A 536 -31.71 -38.62 -52.37
CA GLY A 536 -31.45 -38.81 -53.78
C GLY A 536 -32.72 -38.77 -54.63
N ASP A 537 -32.53 -38.89 -55.93
CA ASP A 537 -33.61 -38.98 -56.91
C ASP A 537 -34.15 -40.41 -56.94
N VAL A 538 -35.38 -40.61 -56.45
CA VAL A 538 -36.09 -41.90 -56.51
C VAL A 538 -36.74 -42.14 -57.88
N ARG A 539 -36.89 -41.09 -58.69
CA ARG A 539 -37.40 -41.16 -60.07
C ARG A 539 -36.31 -40.78 -61.06
N SER A 540 -35.17 -41.47 -60.94
CA SER A 540 -33.97 -41.09 -61.70
C SER A 540 -34.13 -41.18 -63.22
N ASP A 541 -35.04 -42.03 -63.72
CA ASP A 541 -35.25 -42.25 -65.15
C ASP A 541 -36.28 -41.29 -65.79
N SER A 542 -37.00 -40.47 -65.00
CA SER A 542 -37.93 -39.45 -65.52
C SER A 542 -37.26 -38.09 -65.72
N VAL A 543 -37.82 -37.30 -66.64
CA VAL A 543 -37.36 -35.94 -66.97
C VAL A 543 -37.43 -34.99 -65.77
N ILE A 544 -38.48 -35.13 -64.95
CA ILE A 544 -38.64 -34.47 -63.65
C ILE A 544 -38.35 -35.53 -62.58
N GLY A 545 -37.32 -35.31 -61.76
CA GLY A 545 -36.95 -36.21 -60.66
C GLY A 545 -37.79 -35.96 -59.41
N HIS A 546 -37.67 -36.84 -58.40
CA HIS A 546 -38.29 -36.63 -57.09
C HIS A 546 -37.23 -36.81 -56.00
N ALA A 547 -36.93 -35.74 -55.25
CA ALA A 547 -35.92 -35.76 -54.20
C ALA A 547 -36.51 -36.32 -52.90
N ALA A 548 -36.12 -37.52 -52.51
CA ALA A 548 -36.63 -38.18 -51.31
C ALA A 548 -35.53 -38.80 -50.46
N PHE A 549 -35.85 -39.03 -49.19
CA PHE A 549 -35.01 -39.77 -48.26
C PHE A 549 -35.29 -41.26 -48.41
N ALA A 550 -34.28 -42.06 -48.76
CA ALA A 550 -34.49 -43.45 -49.17
C ALA A 550 -33.34 -44.37 -48.73
N THR A 551 -33.57 -45.69 -48.78
CA THR A 551 -32.51 -46.68 -48.49
C THR A 551 -31.55 -46.77 -49.68
N MET A 552 -30.24 -46.77 -49.41
CA MET A 552 -29.23 -46.89 -50.45
C MET A 552 -29.36 -48.26 -51.13
N GLY A 553 -29.50 -48.27 -52.46
CA GLY A 553 -29.68 -49.49 -53.26
C GLY A 553 -31.11 -49.74 -53.75
N ALA A 554 -32.11 -49.05 -53.21
CA ALA A 554 -33.52 -49.17 -53.62
C ALA A 554 -33.88 -48.34 -54.88
N GLY A 555 -32.99 -48.30 -55.89
CA GLY A 555 -33.20 -47.56 -57.14
C GLY A 555 -32.95 -46.04 -57.08
N VAL A 556 -32.41 -45.54 -55.97
CA VAL A 556 -32.15 -44.11 -55.73
C VAL A 556 -30.80 -43.70 -56.31
N LYS A 557 -30.76 -42.61 -57.10
CA LYS A 557 -29.52 -42.02 -57.63
C LYS A 557 -29.19 -40.68 -56.96
N ARG A 558 -27.96 -40.20 -57.10
CA ARG A 558 -27.56 -38.88 -56.58
C ARG A 558 -28.29 -37.76 -57.33
N LEU A 559 -28.60 -36.68 -56.63
CA LEU A 559 -29.20 -35.50 -57.23
C LEU A 559 -28.23 -34.78 -58.18
N GLU A 560 -28.72 -34.44 -59.36
CA GLU A 560 -28.03 -33.63 -60.38
C GLU A 560 -28.41 -32.15 -60.25
N LYS A 561 -27.43 -31.24 -60.42
CA LYS A 561 -27.63 -29.78 -60.24
C LYS A 561 -28.57 -29.14 -61.26
N ASP A 562 -28.60 -29.66 -62.48
CA ASP A 562 -29.32 -29.05 -63.61
C ASP A 562 -30.63 -29.79 -63.95
N LYS A 563 -31.06 -30.75 -63.11
CA LYS A 563 -32.31 -31.50 -63.25
C LYS A 563 -33.42 -30.85 -62.41
N LEU A 564 -34.65 -30.81 -62.94
CA LEU A 564 -35.83 -30.30 -62.24
C LEU A 564 -36.41 -31.38 -61.31
N TYR A 565 -36.83 -30.99 -60.11
CA TYR A 565 -37.47 -31.86 -59.10
C TYR A 565 -38.86 -31.32 -58.72
N ASP A 566 -39.79 -32.22 -58.45
CA ASP A 566 -41.19 -31.92 -58.07
C ASP A 566 -41.45 -31.76 -56.56
#